data_AF-A0A958IS22-F1
#
_entry.id   AF-A0A958IS22-F1
#
_cell.length_a   1.000
_cell.length_b   1.000
_cell.length_c   1.000
_cell.angle_alpha   90.00
_cell.angle_beta   90.00
_cell.angle_gamma   90.00
#
_symmetry.space_group_name_H-M   'P 1'
#
loop_
_entity.id
_entity.type
_entity.pdbx_description
1 polymer ?
#
loop_
_entity_poly.entity_id
_entity_poly.type
_entity_poly.pdbx_seq_one_letter_code
_entity_poly.pdbx_strand_id
1 'polypeptide(L)'
;MKFQYGAGLVLGMLLLALSCTLEEGKLIVPETLYGEIMVTSDIDSARIFLDYQDSGLLTPALLEDVPVGRHVVQVSRDNYRST
;
A
#
# COMPACT_ATOMS: atom_id res chain seq x y z
N MET A 1 41.56 33.82 41.19
CA MET A 1 40.31 33.88 40.41
C MET A 1 39.70 32.49 40.38
N LYS A 2 38.53 32.28 40.98
CA LYS A 2 37.84 30.97 41.01
C LYS A 2 36.88 30.91 39.83
N PHE A 3 37.22 30.13 38.80
CA PHE A 3 36.34 29.83 37.67
C PHE A 3 35.33 28.76 38.10
N GLN A 4 34.12 29.16 38.49
CA GLN A 4 32.99 28.26 38.75
C GLN A 4 32.20 28.06 37.45
N TYR A 5 32.46 26.96 36.73
CA TYR A 5 31.65 26.50 35.58
C TYR A 5 31.23 25.02 35.74
N GLY A 6 30.96 24.59 36.98
CA GLY A 6 30.83 23.17 37.35
C GLY A 6 29.45 22.54 37.30
N ALA A 7 28.38 23.27 36.92
CA ALA A 7 27.01 22.70 36.93
C ALA A 7 26.16 23.09 35.71
N GLY A 8 26.35 24.30 35.15
CA GLY A 8 25.52 24.80 34.04
C GLY A 8 25.78 24.10 32.70
N LEU A 9 27.03 23.69 32.42
CA LEU A 9 27.41 23.11 31.12
C LEU A 9 26.95 21.65 30.99
N VAL A 10 26.86 20.92 32.10
CA VAL A 10 26.41 19.52 32.17
C VAL A 10 24.89 19.43 31.96
N LEU A 11 24.13 20.38 32.51
CA LEU A 11 22.67 20.46 32.35
C LEU A 11 22.28 20.85 30.91
N GLY A 12 23.07 21.69 30.26
CA GLY A 12 22.90 22.06 28.85
C GLY A 12 23.14 20.89 27.88
N MET A 13 24.17 20.06 28.13
CA MET A 13 24.41 18.84 27.34
C MET A 13 23.31 17.79 27.53
N LEU A 14 22.75 17.67 28.74
CA LEU A 14 21.66 16.72 29.03
C LEU A 14 20.37 17.10 28.29
N LEU A 15 20.06 18.40 28.18
CA LEU A 15 18.91 18.91 27.41
C LEU A 15 19.12 18.78 25.89
N LEU A 16 20.34 18.98 25.39
CA LEU A 16 20.64 18.74 23.96
C LEU A 16 20.53 17.26 23.59
N ALA A 17 20.93 16.36 24.49
CA ALA A 17 20.79 14.91 24.31
C ALA A 17 19.31 14.46 24.28
N LEU A 18 18.44 15.10 25.07
CA LEU A 18 16.98 14.86 25.02
C LEU A 18 16.35 15.29 23.68
N SER A 19 16.94 16.29 23.00
CA SER A 19 16.49 16.69 21.68
C SER A 19 16.97 15.76 20.56
N CYS A 20 17.97 14.90 20.83
CA CYS A 20 18.61 14.06 19.81
C CYS A 20 17.92 12.69 19.63
N THR A 21 16.86 12.40 20.38
CA THR A 21 16.13 11.12 20.30
C THR A 21 14.73 11.23 19.69
N LEU A 22 14.35 12.38 19.12
CA LEU A 22 13.16 12.45 18.28
C LEU A 22 13.53 12.02 16.85
N GLU A 23 13.81 10.73 16.69
CA GLU A 23 13.70 10.12 15.38
C GLU A 23 12.21 10.09 15.06
N GLU A 24 11.80 11.01 14.19
CA GLU A 24 10.47 10.96 13.59
C GLU A 24 10.33 9.58 12.96
N GLY A 25 9.45 8.76 13.55
CA GLY A 25 9.12 7.45 13.03
C GLY A 25 8.62 7.61 11.61
N LYS A 26 9.53 7.41 10.65
CA LYS A 26 9.21 7.34 9.23
C LYS A 26 8.21 6.21 9.11
N LEU A 27 6.95 6.55 8.86
CA LEU A 27 5.96 5.58 8.44
C LEU A 27 6.52 4.98 7.14
N ILE A 28 7.13 3.81 7.22
CA ILE A 28 7.28 2.92 6.08
C ILE A 28 5.88 2.43 5.76
N VAL A 29 5.09 3.29 5.11
CA VAL A 29 4.00 2.81 4.28
C VAL A 29 4.74 2.03 3.20
N PRO A 30 4.61 0.70 3.11
CA PRO A 30 5.08 0.03 1.91
C PRO A 30 4.42 0.78 0.76
N GLU A 31 5.22 1.25 -0.19
CA GLU A 31 4.71 1.84 -1.42
C GLU A 31 4.06 0.68 -2.17
N THR A 32 2.86 0.31 -1.74
CA THR A 32 2.04 -0.67 -2.41
C THR A 32 1.61 0.04 -3.67
N LEU A 33 2.36 -0.18 -4.73
CA LEU A 33 1.98 0.25 -6.06
C LEU A 33 0.72 -0.53 -6.39
N TYR A 34 -0.35 0.20 -6.68
CA TYR A 34 -1.59 -0.35 -7.19
C TYR A 34 -1.72 0.02 -8.67
N GLY A 35 -2.41 -0.82 -9.42
CA GLY A 35 -2.78 -0.58 -10.80
C GLY A 35 -4.26 -0.84 -11.02
N GLU A 36 -4.67 -0.57 -12.25
CA GLU A 36 -6.04 -0.75 -12.71
C GLU A 36 -6.06 -1.73 -13.89
N ILE A 37 -7.07 -2.60 -13.92
CA ILE A 37 -7.25 -3.58 -15.01
C ILE A 37 -8.65 -3.38 -15.60
N MET A 38 -8.71 -2.94 -16.86
CA MET A 38 -9.97 -2.88 -17.62
C MET A 38 -10.27 -4.24 -18.23
N VAL A 39 -11.37 -4.86 -17.81
CA VAL A 39 -11.82 -6.16 -18.34
C VAL A 39 -13.03 -5.94 -19.25
N THR A 40 -12.87 -6.26 -20.53
CA THR A 40 -13.92 -6.19 -21.55
C THR A 40 -14.14 -7.56 -22.17
N SER A 41 -15.37 -7.84 -22.63
CA SER A 41 -15.77 -9.09 -23.26
C SER A 41 -16.80 -8.78 -24.33
N ASP A 42 -16.86 -9.60 -25.38
CA ASP A 42 -17.91 -9.52 -26.41
C ASP A 42 -19.30 -9.82 -25.84
N ILE A 43 -19.34 -10.44 -24.66
CA ILE A 43 -20.55 -10.85 -23.97
C ILE A 43 -20.71 -10.02 -22.71
N ASP A 44 -21.80 -9.26 -22.65
CA ASP A 44 -22.18 -8.49 -21.47
C ASP A 44 -22.41 -9.39 -20.26
N SER A 45 -22.22 -8.87 -19.05
CA SER A 45 -22.62 -9.55 -17.81
C SER A 45 -21.90 -10.88 -17.52
N ALA A 46 -20.64 -11.04 -17.92
CA ALA A 46 -19.83 -12.17 -17.50
C ALA A 46 -19.16 -11.88 -16.15
N ARG A 47 -19.10 -12.87 -15.25
CA ARG A 47 -18.52 -12.71 -13.91
C ARG A 47 -17.01 -12.67 -14.00
N ILE A 48 -16.42 -11.70 -13.30
CA ILE A 48 -14.98 -11.49 -13.28
C ILE A 48 -14.41 -12.02 -11.96
N PHE A 49 -13.38 -12.85 -12.07
CA PHE A 49 -12.61 -13.37 -10.94
C PHE A 49 -11.17 -12.87 -11.03
N LEU A 50 -10.67 -12.33 -9.94
CA LEU A 50 -9.27 -11.92 -9.77
C LEU A 50 -8.63 -12.86 -8.74
N ASP A 51 -7.54 -13.53 -9.13
CA ASP A 51 -6.82 -14.48 -8.27
C ASP A 51 -7.73 -15.56 -7.67
N TYR A 52 -8.62 -16.09 -8.51
CA TYR A 52 -9.63 -17.09 -8.15
C TYR A 52 -10.71 -16.61 -7.17
N GLN A 53 -10.70 -15.33 -6.80
CA GLN A 53 -11.72 -14.69 -5.97
C GLN A 53 -12.70 -13.93 -6.84
N ASP A 54 -13.99 -14.01 -6.51
CA ASP A 54 -15.02 -13.26 -7.19
C ASP A 54 -14.85 -11.77 -6.91
N SER A 55 -14.68 -10.97 -7.97
CA SER A 55 -14.58 -9.51 -7.84
C SER A 55 -15.93 -8.85 -7.53
N GLY A 56 -17.05 -9.58 -7.72
CA GLY A 56 -18.40 -9.05 -7.63
C GLY A 56 -18.78 -8.17 -8.82
N LEU A 57 -17.87 -7.97 -9.78
CA LEU A 57 -18.08 -7.17 -10.98
C LEU A 57 -18.42 -8.05 -12.17
N LEU A 58 -19.11 -7.43 -13.13
CA LEU A 58 -19.51 -8.05 -14.39
C LEU A 58 -18.90 -7.29 -15.57
N THR A 59 -18.53 -7.98 -16.64
CA THR A 59 -17.98 -7.34 -17.85
C THR A 59 -19.01 -6.42 -18.53
N PRO A 60 -18.60 -5.24 -19.03
CA PRO A 60 -17.29 -4.60 -18.86
C PRO A 60 -17.13 -3.94 -17.48
N ALA A 61 -15.96 -4.10 -16.83
CA ALA A 61 -15.68 -3.47 -15.55
C ALA A 61 -14.20 -3.14 -15.35
N LEU A 62 -13.96 -2.12 -14.51
CA LEU A 62 -12.65 -1.69 -14.06
C LEU A 62 -12.36 -2.32 -12.69
N LEU A 63 -11.29 -3.10 -12.60
CA LEU A 63 -10.73 -3.55 -11.34
C LEU A 63 -9.75 -2.49 -10.85
N GLU A 64 -10.15 -1.74 -9.84
CA GLU A 64 -9.33 -0.73 -9.16
C GLU A 64 -8.50 -1.38 -8.03
N ASP A 65 -7.44 -0.71 -7.59
CA ASP A 65 -6.61 -1.13 -6.45
C ASP A 65 -6.00 -2.54 -6.57
N VAL A 66 -5.63 -2.96 -7.78
CA VAL A 66 -4.95 -4.24 -7.99
C VAL A 66 -3.49 -4.09 -7.56
N PRO A 67 -3.00 -4.82 -6.55
CA PRO A 67 -1.62 -4.68 -6.09
C PRO A 67 -0.63 -5.08 -7.20
N VAL A 68 0.59 -4.55 -7.17
CA VAL A 68 1.63 -5.00 -8.13
C VAL A 68 1.97 -6.46 -7.88
N GLY A 69 1.86 -7.26 -8.94
CA GLY A 69 2.14 -8.68 -8.88
C GLY A 69 1.69 -9.42 -10.13
N ARG A 70 1.80 -10.75 -10.05
CA ARG A 70 1.18 -11.63 -11.04
C ARG A 70 -0.24 -11.91 -10.59
N HIS A 71 -1.19 -11.50 -11.41
CA HIS A 71 -2.61 -11.74 -11.18
C HIS A 71 -3.20 -12.67 -12.25
N VAL A 72 -4.12 -13.53 -11.84
CA VAL A 72 -4.88 -14.39 -12.75
C VAL A 72 -6.29 -13.83 -12.87
N VAL A 73 -6.60 -13.26 -14.04
CA VAL A 73 -7.95 -12.78 -14.35
C VAL A 73 -8.71 -13.88 -15.09
N GLN A 74 -9.87 -14.25 -14.57
CA GLN A 74 -10.77 -15.21 -15.19
C GLN A 74 -12.13 -14.57 -15.42
N VAL A 75 -12.67 -14.77 -16.61
CA VAL A 75 -14.03 -14.34 -16.96
C VAL A 75 -14.85 -15.60 -17.18
N SER A 76 -15.94 -15.74 -16.43
CA SER A 76 -16.83 -16.90 -16.53
C SER A 76 -18.27 -16.46 -16.65
N ARG A 77 -19.00 -17.07 -17.57
CA ARG A 77 -20.45 -16.88 -17.70
C ARG A 77 -21.11 -18.25 -17.76
N ASP A 78 -22.23 -18.39 -17.07
CA ASP A 78 -23.04 -19.61 -17.12
C ASP A 78 -23.39 -19.91 -18.59
N ASN A 79 -23.06 -21.13 -19.03
CA ASN A 79 -23.24 -21.62 -20.40
C ASN A 79 -22.32 -21.04 -21.50
N TYR A 80 -21.24 -20.34 -21.13
CA TYR A 80 -20.21 -19.95 -22.10
C TYR A 80 -18.88 -20.66 -21.80
N ARG A 81 -18.66 -21.79 -22.48
CA ARG A 81 -17.38 -22.49 -22.44
C ARG A 81 -16.61 -22.09 -23.70
N SER A 82 -15.49 -21.37 -23.53
CA SER A 82 -14.51 -21.24 -24.60
C SER A 82 -14.07 -22.65 -24.98
N THR A 83 -14.48 -23.11 -26.16
CA THR A 83 -14.04 -24.38 -26.74
C THR A 83 -12.72 -24.17 -27.44
#